data_AF-A0A931M840-F1
#
_entry.id   AF-A0A931M840-F1
#
_cell.length_a   1.000
_cell.length_b   1.000
_cell.length_c   1.000
_cell.angle_alpha   90.00
_cell.angle_beta   90.00
_cell.angle_gamma   90.00
#
_symmetry.space_group_name_H-M   'P 1'
#
loop_
_entity.id
_entity.type
_entity.pdbx_description
1 polymer ?
#
loop_
_entity_poly.entity_id
_entity_poly.type
_entity_poly.pdbx_seq_one_letter_code
_entity_poly.pdbx_strand_id
1 'polypeptide(L)'
;MEEKNKCKKFHKKIIRFLTITLALTCLFSCSQIETAKDKTLIKDTVISYNNMLIEAAKTGDTEPMKDILVQKEREKLNHWIASWHDSNVYMNGRLENIKFKNITISGNSANVITLEDWIYEYKNLETKQSVLPASGIYYEMEYILLKKDNKWLINEIKVKTEKKKEEKGNK
;
A
#
# COMPACT_ATOMS: atom_id res chain seq x y z
N MET A 1 -51.82 10.13 48.92
CA MET A 1 -51.32 10.94 47.78
C MET A 1 -49.82 10.70 47.50
N GLU A 2 -49.21 9.65 48.07
CA GLU A 2 -47.74 9.48 48.11
C GLU A 2 -47.18 8.54 47.03
N GLU A 3 -47.96 7.56 46.54
CA GLU A 3 -47.46 6.58 45.56
C GLU A 3 -47.22 7.15 44.16
N LYS A 4 -48.02 8.14 43.72
CA LYS A 4 -47.91 8.71 42.37
C LYS A 4 -46.58 9.44 42.12
N ASN A 5 -45.88 9.87 43.17
CA ASN A 5 -44.60 10.59 43.06
C ASN A 5 -43.38 9.65 42.92
N LYS A 6 -43.44 8.40 43.41
CA LYS A 6 -42.35 7.42 43.25
C LYS A 6 -42.20 6.96 41.79
N CYS A 7 -43.31 6.72 41.10
CA CYS A 7 -43.32 6.21 39.73
C CYS A 7 -42.73 7.22 38.71
N LYS A 8 -43.07 8.51 38.83
CA LYS A 8 -42.51 9.60 37.99
C LYS A 8 -41.00 9.78 38.17
N LYS A 9 -40.49 9.60 39.40
CA LYS A 9 -39.06 9.76 39.73
C LYS A 9 -38.21 8.61 39.18
N PHE A 10 -38.79 7.40 39.11
CA PHE A 10 -38.16 6.22 38.51
C PHE A 10 -38.08 6.32 36.98
N HIS A 11 -39.18 6.73 36.32
CA HIS A 11 -39.19 6.96 34.86
C HIS A 11 -38.20 8.05 34.42
N LYS A 12 -38.06 9.14 35.19
CA LYS A 12 -37.09 10.21 34.90
C LYS A 12 -35.63 9.74 35.01
N LYS A 13 -35.32 8.79 35.91
CA LYS A 13 -33.98 8.20 36.05
C LYS A 13 -33.66 7.22 34.92
N ILE A 14 -34.62 6.39 34.51
CA ILE A 14 -34.45 5.43 33.40
C ILE A 14 -34.26 6.16 32.07
N ILE A 15 -35.04 7.23 31.79
CA ILE A 15 -34.89 8.03 30.57
C ILE A 15 -33.55 8.76 30.52
N ARG A 16 -33.04 9.25 31.66
CA ARG A 16 -31.67 9.84 31.76
C ARG A 16 -30.56 8.81 31.59
N PHE A 17 -30.75 7.58 32.07
CA PHE A 17 -29.77 6.51 31.86
C PHE A 17 -29.73 6.06 30.40
N LEU A 18 -30.89 5.93 29.74
CA LEU A 18 -30.98 5.56 28.32
C LEU A 18 -30.39 6.61 27.36
N THR A 19 -30.45 7.89 27.71
CA THR A 19 -29.87 8.97 26.88
C THR A 19 -28.35 9.08 27.00
N ILE A 20 -27.76 8.69 28.14
CA ILE A 20 -26.30 8.68 28.32
C ILE A 20 -25.65 7.51 27.56
N THR A 21 -26.31 6.35 27.46
CA THR A 21 -25.77 5.20 26.71
C THR A 21 -25.81 5.40 25.19
N LEU A 22 -26.78 6.16 24.66
CA LEU A 22 -26.90 6.43 23.22
C LEU A 22 -25.88 7.45 22.70
N ALA A 23 -25.40 8.36 23.55
CA ALA A 23 -24.38 9.34 23.15
C ALA A 23 -22.96 8.74 23.07
N LEU A 24 -22.69 7.67 23.84
CA LEU A 24 -21.36 7.06 23.90
C LEU A 24 -21.07 6.12 22.71
N THR A 25 -22.10 5.56 22.05
CA THR A 25 -21.94 4.67 20.90
C THR A 25 -21.60 5.42 19.60
N CYS A 26 -21.94 6.70 19.46
CA CYS A 26 -21.65 7.49 18.25
C CYS A 26 -20.16 7.80 18.05
N LEU A 27 -19.36 7.83 19.13
CA LEU A 27 -17.94 8.20 19.04
C LEU A 27 -17.04 7.07 18.51
N PHE A 28 -17.41 5.81 18.76
CA PHE A 28 -16.64 4.65 18.29
C PHE A 28 -16.83 4.37 16.79
N SER A 29 -17.95 4.79 16.21
CA SER A 29 -18.22 4.58 14.77
C SER A 29 -17.34 5.46 13.88
N CYS A 30 -16.89 6.63 14.36
CA CYS A 30 -16.14 7.57 13.53
C CYS A 30 -14.69 7.10 13.27
N SER A 31 -14.01 6.56 14.29
CA SER A 31 -12.61 6.08 14.18
C SER A 31 -12.46 4.85 13.29
N GLN A 32 -13.48 3.98 13.27
CA GLN A 32 -13.46 2.77 12.46
C GLN A 32 -13.60 3.08 10.96
N ILE A 33 -14.41 4.09 10.61
CA ILE A 33 -14.61 4.55 9.23
C ILE A 33 -13.32 5.16 8.66
N GLU A 34 -12.64 6.01 9.44
CA GLU A 34 -11.38 6.62 9.03
C GLU A 34 -10.28 5.58 8.76
N THR A 35 -10.17 4.59 9.66
CA THR A 35 -9.21 3.48 9.51
C THR A 35 -9.49 2.64 8.26
N ALA A 36 -10.76 2.39 7.94
CA ALA A 36 -11.14 1.65 6.74
C ALA A 36 -10.79 2.42 5.46
N LYS A 37 -11.05 3.73 5.42
CA LYS A 37 -10.69 4.62 4.31
C LYS A 37 -9.17 4.66 4.10
N ASP A 38 -8.40 4.85 5.17
CA ASP A 38 -6.94 4.88 5.09
C ASP A 38 -6.37 3.56 4.59
N LYS A 39 -6.92 2.42 5.03
CA LYS A 39 -6.51 1.11 4.53
C LYS A 39 -6.69 0.96 3.02
N THR A 40 -7.79 1.49 2.47
CA THR A 40 -8.02 1.51 1.01
C THR A 40 -6.99 2.40 0.32
N LEU A 41 -6.80 3.64 0.78
CA LEU A 41 -5.83 4.58 0.19
C LEU A 41 -4.40 4.04 0.22
N ILE A 42 -4.01 3.35 1.30
CA ILE A 42 -2.69 2.71 1.43
C ILE A 42 -2.53 1.61 0.38
N LYS A 43 -3.54 0.74 0.19
CA LYS A 43 -3.49 -0.30 -0.85
C LYS A 43 -3.37 0.30 -2.24
N ASP A 44 -4.16 1.33 -2.52
CA ASP A 44 -4.15 2.02 -3.81
C ASP A 44 -2.79 2.66 -4.07
N THR A 45 -2.16 3.22 -3.03
CA THR A 45 -0.80 3.80 -3.10
C THR A 45 0.23 2.72 -3.47
N VAL A 46 0.20 1.56 -2.80
CA VAL A 46 1.13 0.45 -3.08
C VAL A 46 0.90 -0.14 -4.48
N ILE A 47 -0.34 -0.29 -4.92
CA ILE A 47 -0.65 -0.76 -6.28
C ILE A 47 -0.18 0.27 -7.32
N SER A 48 -0.45 1.55 -7.09
CA SER A 48 -0.03 2.64 -7.98
C SER A 48 1.48 2.70 -8.11
N TYR A 49 2.21 2.56 -7.00
CA TYR A 49 3.66 2.45 -7.00
C TYR A 49 4.17 1.34 -7.93
N ASN A 50 3.64 0.13 -7.79
CA ASN A 50 4.10 -1.02 -8.59
C ASN A 50 3.77 -0.86 -10.08
N ASN A 51 2.61 -0.28 -10.41
CA ASN A 51 2.28 0.04 -11.81
C ASN A 51 3.18 1.12 -12.38
N MET A 52 3.44 2.19 -11.62
CA MET A 52 4.33 3.26 -12.05
C MET A 52 5.78 2.80 -12.16
N LEU A 53 6.24 1.87 -11.31
CA LEU A 53 7.57 1.27 -11.40
C LEU A 53 7.77 0.56 -12.74
N ILE A 54 6.76 -0.18 -13.21
CA ILE A 54 6.81 -0.86 -14.52
C ILE A 54 6.99 0.16 -15.64
N GLU A 55 6.24 1.26 -15.60
CA GLU A 55 6.33 2.29 -16.64
C GLU A 55 7.64 3.09 -16.55
N ALA A 56 8.04 3.50 -15.34
CA ALA A 56 9.29 4.21 -15.11
C ALA A 56 10.51 3.40 -15.57
N ALA A 57 10.51 2.07 -15.31
CA ALA A 57 11.57 1.20 -15.79
C ALA A 57 11.69 1.22 -17.32
N LYS A 58 10.56 1.26 -18.04
CA LYS A 58 10.52 1.34 -19.51
C LYS A 58 10.93 2.71 -20.05
N THR A 59 10.44 3.79 -19.45
CA THR A 59 10.57 5.15 -19.99
C THR A 59 11.81 5.88 -19.50
N GLY A 60 12.36 5.48 -18.35
CA GLY A 60 13.39 6.26 -17.66
C GLY A 60 12.83 7.37 -16.77
N ASP A 61 11.50 7.57 -16.75
CA ASP A 61 10.86 8.72 -16.09
C ASP A 61 10.16 8.33 -14.78
N THR A 62 10.63 8.88 -13.66
CA THR A 62 10.02 8.71 -12.33
C THR A 62 9.25 9.94 -11.84
N GLU A 63 9.20 11.04 -12.61
CA GLU A 63 8.47 12.25 -12.21
C GLU A 63 6.99 11.99 -11.88
N PRO A 64 6.27 11.10 -12.58
CA PRO A 64 4.90 10.73 -12.20
C PRO A 64 4.77 10.18 -10.77
N MET A 65 5.85 9.64 -10.20
CA MET A 65 5.84 9.01 -8.87
C MET A 65 6.01 10.01 -7.72
N LYS A 66 6.21 11.31 -7.99
CA LYS A 66 6.51 12.32 -6.97
C LYS A 66 5.44 12.49 -5.89
N ASP A 67 4.18 12.16 -6.21
CA ASP A 67 3.04 12.31 -5.31
C ASP A 67 2.79 11.06 -4.45
N ILE A 68 3.50 9.96 -4.71
CA ILE A 68 3.35 8.68 -3.98
C ILE A 68 4.65 8.19 -3.33
N LEU A 69 5.81 8.74 -3.72
CA LEU A 69 7.11 8.44 -3.13
C LEU A 69 7.71 9.68 -2.50
N VAL A 70 8.32 9.51 -1.33
CA VAL A 70 9.24 10.52 -0.81
C VAL A 70 10.44 10.65 -1.75
N GLN A 71 11.02 11.86 -1.82
CA GLN A 71 12.10 12.19 -2.75
C GLN A 71 13.28 11.21 -2.67
N LYS A 72 13.71 10.85 -1.46
CA LYS A 72 14.83 9.91 -1.24
C LYS A 72 14.62 8.56 -1.92
N GLU A 73 13.40 8.00 -1.86
CA GLU A 73 13.13 6.70 -2.48
C GLU A 73 12.99 6.83 -4.01
N ARG A 74 12.46 7.96 -4.50
CA ARG A 74 12.46 8.26 -5.95
C ARG A 74 13.89 8.39 -6.50
N GLU A 75 14.79 9.02 -5.76
CA GLU A 75 16.20 9.14 -6.14
C GLU A 75 16.87 7.77 -6.23
N LYS A 76 16.69 6.89 -5.25
CA LYS A 76 17.23 5.51 -5.34
C LYS A 76 16.73 4.80 -6.60
N LEU A 77 15.44 4.92 -6.89
CA LEU A 77 14.84 4.32 -8.07
C LEU A 77 15.43 4.90 -9.37
N ASN A 78 15.66 6.22 -9.43
CA ASN A 78 16.34 6.86 -10.56
C ASN A 78 17.71 6.25 -10.83
N HIS A 79 18.50 5.98 -9.79
CA HIS A 79 19.83 5.38 -9.98
C HIS A 79 19.74 3.96 -10.57
N TRP A 80 18.77 3.15 -10.13
CA TRP A 80 18.58 1.82 -10.69
C TRP A 80 18.10 1.84 -12.14
N ILE A 81 17.12 2.70 -12.45
CA ILE A 81 16.59 2.83 -13.80
C ILE A 81 17.65 3.39 -14.74
N ALA A 82 18.38 4.43 -14.32
CA ALA A 82 19.48 5.00 -15.09
C ALA A 82 20.55 3.95 -15.42
N SER A 83 20.91 3.09 -14.45
CA SER A 83 21.87 2.00 -14.68
C SER A 83 21.44 1.05 -15.81
N TRP A 84 20.15 0.76 -15.95
CA TRP A 84 19.64 -0.04 -17.07
C TRP A 84 19.72 0.72 -18.38
N HIS A 85 19.27 1.99 -18.37
CA HIS A 85 19.21 2.82 -19.58
C HIS A 85 20.60 3.16 -20.13
N ASP A 86 21.57 3.43 -19.25
CA ASP A 86 22.99 3.61 -19.60
C ASP A 86 23.58 2.36 -20.27
N SER A 87 23.00 1.18 -19.99
CA SER A 87 23.37 -0.09 -20.62
C SER A 87 22.54 -0.42 -21.88
N ASN A 88 21.80 0.56 -22.42
CA ASN A 88 20.89 0.45 -23.56
C ASN A 88 19.78 -0.62 -23.39
N VAL A 89 19.33 -0.84 -22.14
CA VAL A 89 18.28 -1.80 -21.81
C VAL A 89 17.24 -1.20 -20.86
N TYR A 90 16.07 -1.83 -20.79
CA TYR A 90 15.07 -1.55 -19.77
C TYR A 90 14.50 -2.84 -19.19
N MET A 91 14.06 -2.78 -17.93
CA MET A 91 13.33 -3.86 -17.31
C MET A 91 11.86 -3.80 -17.73
N ASN A 92 11.40 -4.80 -18.48
CA ASN A 92 9.99 -5.02 -18.74
C ASN A 92 9.40 -5.94 -17.67
N GLY A 93 8.94 -5.35 -16.58
CA GLY A 93 8.30 -6.06 -15.47
C GLY A 93 6.80 -6.26 -15.69
N ARG A 94 6.29 -7.37 -15.16
CA ARG A 94 4.86 -7.63 -15.02
C ARG A 94 4.58 -8.19 -13.62
N LEU A 95 3.72 -7.50 -12.89
CA LEU A 95 3.18 -7.96 -11.62
C LEU A 95 2.03 -8.92 -11.89
N GLU A 96 2.26 -10.22 -11.73
CA GLU A 96 1.26 -11.27 -11.96
C GLU A 96 0.23 -11.33 -10.84
N ASN A 97 0.70 -11.17 -9.60
CA ASN A 97 -0.16 -11.23 -8.42
C ASN A 97 0.45 -10.44 -7.26
N ILE A 98 -0.42 -9.79 -6.49
CA ILE A 98 -0.06 -9.08 -5.25
C ILE A 98 -1.09 -9.44 -4.17
N LYS A 99 -0.60 -9.90 -3.02
CA LYS A 99 -1.41 -10.21 -1.85
C LYS A 99 -0.96 -9.37 -0.67
N PHE A 100 -1.88 -8.60 -0.08
CA PHE A 100 -1.62 -7.85 1.14
C PHE A 100 -1.68 -8.79 2.35
N LYS A 101 -0.52 -9.17 2.88
CA LYS A 101 -0.37 -10.06 4.04
C LYS A 101 -0.75 -9.36 5.35
N ASN A 102 -0.28 -8.12 5.53
CA ASN A 102 -0.60 -7.31 6.70
C ASN A 102 -0.62 -5.82 6.35
N ILE A 103 -1.50 -5.07 7.03
CA ILE A 103 -1.53 -3.60 7.00
C ILE A 103 -1.76 -3.12 8.43
N THR A 104 -0.76 -2.47 9.00
CA THR A 104 -0.82 -1.89 10.35
C THR A 104 -0.73 -0.36 10.23
N ILE A 105 -1.73 0.34 10.76
CA ILE A 105 -1.82 1.80 10.75
C ILE A 105 -1.59 2.30 12.18
N SER A 106 -0.77 3.33 12.34
CA SER A 106 -0.41 3.92 13.63
C SER A 106 -0.32 5.43 13.47
N GLY A 107 -1.46 6.11 13.64
CA GLY A 107 -1.57 7.55 13.39
C GLY A 107 -1.25 7.89 11.94
N ASN A 108 -0.21 8.70 11.74
CA ASN A 108 0.25 9.15 10.43
C ASN A 108 1.30 8.21 9.79
N SER A 109 1.44 6.99 10.30
CA SER A 109 2.37 6.00 9.76
C SER A 109 1.63 4.70 9.46
N ALA A 110 2.09 3.98 8.44
CA ALA A 110 1.60 2.64 8.15
C ALA A 110 2.74 1.70 7.73
N ASN A 111 2.59 0.43 8.07
CA ASN A 111 3.44 -0.66 7.63
C ASN A 111 2.59 -1.66 6.84
N VAL A 112 3.06 -2.01 5.65
CA VAL A 112 2.37 -2.92 4.75
C VAL A 112 3.31 -4.04 4.35
N ILE A 113 2.87 -5.27 4.54
CA ILE A 113 3.57 -6.45 4.04
C ILE A 113 2.79 -7.03 2.86
N THR A 114 3.46 -7.22 1.72
CA THR A 114 2.89 -7.83 0.52
C THR A 114 3.62 -9.11 0.15
N LEU A 115 2.92 -10.01 -0.53
CA LEU A 115 3.49 -11.14 -1.24
C LEU A 115 3.26 -10.90 -2.72
N GLU A 116 4.33 -10.83 -3.49
CA GLU A 116 4.30 -10.38 -4.87
C GLU A 116 4.94 -11.40 -5.80
N ASP A 117 4.25 -11.65 -6.91
CA ASP A 117 4.67 -12.54 -7.95
C ASP A 117 4.97 -11.71 -9.20
N TRP A 118 6.22 -11.73 -9.62
CA TRP A 118 6.70 -10.95 -10.75
C TRP A 118 7.25 -11.83 -11.86
N ILE A 119 7.14 -11.33 -13.09
CA ILE A 119 7.91 -11.78 -14.23
C ILE A 119 8.66 -10.58 -14.80
N TYR A 120 9.97 -10.74 -14.96
CA TYR A 120 10.83 -9.70 -15.53
C TYR A 120 11.54 -10.24 -16.77
N GLU A 121 11.62 -9.41 -17.80
CA GLU A 121 12.55 -9.59 -18.91
C GLU A 121 13.31 -8.27 -19.13
N TYR A 122 14.56 -8.36 -19.55
CA TYR A 122 15.31 -7.18 -19.96
C TYR A 122 15.23 -7.06 -21.47
N LYS A 123 14.95 -5.86 -21.97
CA LYS A 123 14.79 -5.59 -23.40
C LYS A 123 15.72 -4.48 -23.84
N ASN A 124 16.29 -4.61 -25.02
CA ASN A 124 17.05 -3.53 -25.64
C ASN A 124 16.11 -2.33 -25.92
N LEU A 125 16.57 -1.10 -25.66
CA LEU A 125 15.73 0.09 -25.81
C LEU A 125 15.36 0.37 -27.26
N GLU A 126 16.22 0.06 -28.22
CA GLU A 126 15.98 0.33 -29.64
C GLU A 126 15.21 -0.81 -30.30
N THR A 127 15.73 -2.03 -30.23
CA THR A 127 15.18 -3.18 -30.97
C THR A 127 13.97 -3.82 -30.28
N LYS A 128 13.76 -3.51 -28.99
CA LYS A 128 12.74 -4.13 -28.11
C LYS A 128 12.89 -5.65 -27.96
N GLN A 129 13.98 -6.22 -28.44
CA GLN A 129 14.29 -7.64 -28.31
C GLN A 129 14.76 -7.95 -26.89
N SER A 130 14.36 -9.11 -26.38
CA SER A 130 14.78 -9.57 -25.06
C SER A 130 16.27 -9.91 -25.08
N VAL A 131 17.02 -9.34 -24.14
CA VAL A 131 18.47 -9.58 -23.99
C VAL A 131 18.76 -10.78 -23.09
N LEU A 132 17.78 -11.17 -22.26
CA LEU A 132 17.82 -12.32 -21.38
C LEU A 132 16.46 -13.03 -21.37
N PRO A 133 16.41 -14.34 -21.08
CA PRO A 133 15.16 -15.05 -20.82
C PRO A 133 14.37 -14.38 -19.69
N ALA A 134 13.03 -14.45 -19.79
CA ALA A 134 12.17 -13.96 -18.73
C ALA A 134 12.37 -14.77 -17.45
N SER A 135 12.46 -14.10 -16.30
CA SER A 135 12.61 -14.73 -14.99
C SER A 135 11.42 -14.42 -14.11
N GLY A 136 10.89 -15.46 -13.47
CA GLY A 136 9.88 -15.32 -12.43
C GLY A 136 10.54 -15.10 -11.08
N ILE A 137 10.07 -14.12 -10.32
CA ILE A 137 10.56 -13.85 -8.96
C ILE A 137 9.36 -13.70 -8.01
N TYR A 138 9.51 -14.25 -6.82
CA TYR A 138 8.61 -14.05 -5.70
C TYR A 138 9.27 -13.13 -4.67
N TYR A 139 8.53 -12.13 -4.23
CA TYR A 139 8.96 -11.20 -3.20
C TYR A 139 8.01 -11.22 -2.00
N GLU A 140 8.56 -11.15 -0.80
CA GLU A 140 7.87 -10.57 0.36
C GLU A 140 8.41 -9.17 0.58
N MET A 141 7.58 -8.15 0.38
CA MET A 141 7.97 -6.73 0.47
C MET A 141 7.37 -6.10 1.73
N GLU A 142 8.10 -5.14 2.27
CA GLU A 142 7.63 -4.25 3.33
C GLU A 142 7.66 -2.80 2.83
N TYR A 143 6.50 -2.15 2.86
CA TYR A 143 6.35 -0.73 2.58
C TYR A 143 6.08 0.00 3.88
N ILE A 144 6.87 1.04 4.14
CA ILE A 144 6.66 1.97 5.25
C ILE A 144 6.10 3.25 4.65
N LEU A 145 4.89 3.62 5.03
CA LEU A 145 4.20 4.80 4.53
C LEU A 145 4.06 5.86 5.62
N LEU A 146 4.03 7.12 5.18
CA LEU A 146 3.75 8.28 6.00
C LEU A 146 2.57 9.06 5.41
N LYS A 147 1.70 9.56 6.27
CA LYS A 147 0.58 10.43 5.91
C LYS A 147 1.04 11.88 5.97
N LYS A 148 1.01 12.58 4.83
CA LYS A 148 1.33 14.00 4.70
C LYS A 148 0.24 14.67 3.88
N ASP A 149 -0.30 15.80 4.36
CA ASP A 149 -1.35 16.56 3.68
C ASP A 149 -2.54 15.67 3.26
N ASN A 150 -2.92 14.75 4.15
CA ASN A 150 -3.98 13.75 3.95
C ASN A 150 -3.75 12.76 2.77
N LYS A 151 -2.51 12.65 2.30
CA LYS A 151 -2.06 11.66 1.31
C LYS A 151 -1.11 10.68 1.96
N TRP A 152 -1.17 9.41 1.55
CA TRP A 152 -0.21 8.39 1.95
C TRP A 152 0.93 8.36 0.93
N LEU A 153 2.17 8.48 1.41
CA LEU A 153 3.37 8.38 0.60
C LEU A 153 4.22 7.23 1.11
N ILE A 154 4.81 6.47 0.19
CA ILE A 154 5.81 5.46 0.52
C ILE A 154 7.11 6.18 0.90
N ASN A 155 7.51 5.97 2.15
CA ASN A 155 8.71 6.55 2.75
C ASN A 155 9.92 5.62 2.63
N GLU A 156 9.69 4.31 2.68
CA GLU A 156 10.77 3.32 2.59
C GLU A 156 10.20 1.99 2.07
N ILE A 157 11.02 1.28 1.29
CA ILE A 157 10.70 -0.03 0.73
C ILE A 157 11.82 -1.01 1.14
N LYS A 158 11.44 -2.18 1.64
CA LYS A 158 12.38 -3.23 2.07
C LYS A 158 11.98 -4.56 1.47
N VAL A 159 12.97 -5.27 0.93
CA VAL A 159 12.81 -6.68 0.57
C VAL A 159 12.98 -7.51 1.83
N LYS A 160 11.94 -8.24 2.26
CA LYS A 160 12.02 -9.20 3.37
C LYS A 160 12.48 -10.57 2.90
N THR A 161 12.05 -10.97 1.71
CA THR A 161 12.42 -12.25 1.10
C THR A 161 12.38 -12.12 -0.41
N GLU A 162 13.36 -12.72 -1.08
CA GLU A 162 13.41 -12.86 -2.53
C GLU A 162 13.62 -14.35 -2.86
N LYS A 163 12.83 -14.89 -3.79
CA LYS A 163 12.98 -16.25 -4.29
C LYS A 163 12.77 -16.27 -5.80
N LYS A 164 13.73 -16.80 -6.55
CA LYS A 164 13.51 -17.11 -7.98
C LYS A 164 12.48 -18.24 -8.09
N LYS A 165 11.56 -18.11 -9.04
CA LYS A 165 10.66 -19.20 -9.41
C LYS A 165 11.50 -20.22 -10.18
N GLU A 166 11.47 -21.47 -9.76
CA GLU A 166 12.11 -22.55 -10.48
C GLU A 166 11.56 -22.59 -11.91
N GLU A 167 12.46 -22.59 -12.90
CA GLU A 167 12.08 -22.88 -14.27
C GLU A 167 11.51 -24.30 -14.28
N LYS A 168 10.21 -24.43 -14.53
CA LYS A 168 9.64 -25.74 -14.86
C LYS A 168 10.27 -26.15 -16.18
N GLY A 169 11.37 -26.90 -16.10
CA GLY A 169 11.96 -27.54 -17.26
C GLY A 169 10.88 -28.38 -17.92
N ASN A 170 10.48 -28.02 -19.14
CA ASN A 170 9.71 -28.90 -19.99
C ASN A 170 10.56 -30.16 -20.22
N LYS A 171 10.21 -31.24 -19.53
CA LYS A 171 10.60 -32.59 -19.92
C LYS A 171 9.67 -33.09 -21.01
#